data_AF-A0A516NVG5-F1
#
_entry.id   AF-A0A516NVG5-F1
#
_cell.length_a   1.000
_cell.length_b   1.000
_cell.length_c   1.000
_cell.angle_alpha   90.00
_cell.angle_beta   90.00
_cell.angle_gamma   90.00
#
_symmetry.space_group_name_H-M   'P 1'
#
loop_
_entity.id
_entity.type
_entity.pdbx_description
1 polymer ?
#
loop_
_entity_poly.entity_id
_entity_poly.type
_entity_poly.pdbx_seq_one_letter_code
_entity_poly.pdbx_strand_id
1 'polypeptide(L)'
;MGRLLFLVLVLAIVGLAIWWISREWSGNVERVAAAKAEVNRHLDRMSGELARLDPDNDEALRAMSEAVDRLNIARAQVVKATTLGQVRIAKETVRGGLYFIRKAREAMGLDPGPPLPR
;
A
#
# COMPACT_ATOMS: atom_id res chain seq x y z
N MET A 1 -53.64 16.43 -5.66
CA MET A 1 -52.62 16.12 -6.68
C MET A 1 -51.29 16.85 -6.50
N GLY A 2 -51.24 18.13 -6.13
CA GLY A 2 -49.97 18.86 -5.96
C GLY A 2 -49.00 18.30 -4.91
N ARG A 3 -49.51 17.76 -3.78
CA ARG A 3 -48.65 17.20 -2.70
C ARG A 3 -47.95 15.90 -3.11
N LEU A 4 -48.62 15.06 -3.90
CA LEU A 4 -48.04 13.82 -4.43
C LEU A 4 -46.98 14.10 -5.50
N LEU A 5 -47.26 15.05 -6.41
CA LEU A 5 -46.30 15.52 -7.40
C LEU A 5 -45.06 16.14 -6.74
N PHE A 6 -45.24 16.92 -5.67
CA PHE A 6 -44.15 17.47 -4.89
C PHE A 6 -43.30 16.38 -4.22
N LEU A 7 -43.91 15.36 -3.61
CA LEU A 7 -43.20 14.23 -3.00
C LEU A 7 -42.39 13.42 -4.04
N VAL A 8 -42.96 13.15 -5.20
CA VAL A 8 -42.27 12.44 -6.29
C VAL A 8 -41.08 13.26 -6.81
N LEU A 9 -41.26 14.58 -6.96
CA LEU A 9 -40.19 15.48 -7.39
C LEU A 9 -39.02 15.50 -6.38
N VAL A 10 -39.34 15.58 -5.07
CA VAL A 10 -38.33 15.56 -4.02
C VAL A 10 -37.57 14.22 -4.01
N LEU A 11 -38.27 13.09 -4.11
CA LEU A 11 -37.64 11.77 -4.18
C LEU A 11 -36.75 11.61 -5.43
N ALA A 12 -37.19 12.15 -6.57
CA ALA A 12 -36.39 12.14 -7.79
C ALA A 12 -35.09 12.95 -7.63
N ILE A 13 -35.16 14.13 -7.02
CA ILE A 13 -33.99 14.99 -6.75
C ILE A 13 -33.03 14.31 -5.77
N VAL A 14 -33.56 13.72 -4.69
CA VAL A 14 -32.75 12.98 -3.70
C VAL A 14 -32.07 11.76 -4.34
N GLY A 15 -32.79 11.00 -5.17
CA GLY A 15 -32.23 9.87 -5.91
C GLY A 15 -31.11 10.30 -6.86
N LEU A 16 -31.30 11.41 -7.58
CA LEU A 16 -30.28 12.00 -8.46
C LEU A 16 -29.05 12.46 -7.68
N ALA A 17 -29.24 13.11 -6.53
CA ALA A 17 -28.14 13.59 -5.68
C ALA A 17 -27.31 12.43 -5.12
N ILE A 18 -27.96 11.37 -4.62
CA ILE A 18 -27.27 10.15 -4.14
C ILE A 18 -26.50 9.49 -5.28
N TRP A 19 -27.10 9.37 -6.47
CA TRP A 19 -26.44 8.79 -7.63
C TRP A 19 -25.20 9.59 -8.05
N TRP A 20 -25.29 10.92 -8.07
CA TRP A 20 -24.17 11.80 -8.42
C TRP A 20 -23.01 11.71 -7.43
N ILE A 21 -23.30 11.67 -6.12
CA ILE A 21 -22.28 11.54 -5.07
C ILE A 21 -21.61 10.15 -5.13
N SER A 22 -22.39 9.09 -5.39
CA SER A 22 -21.87 7.71 -5.45
C SER A 22 -20.86 7.48 -6.58
N ARG A 23 -21.00 8.22 -7.69
CA ARG A 23 -20.14 8.14 -8.86
C ARG A 23 -18.71 8.57 -8.53
N GLU A 24 -18.53 9.67 -7.81
CA GLU A 24 -17.22 10.23 -7.45
C GLU A 24 -16.47 9.34 -6.44
N TRP A 25 -17.21 8.68 -5.53
CA TRP A 25 -16.62 7.85 -4.48
C TRP A 25 -16.05 6.53 -5.04
N SER A 26 -16.71 5.94 -6.04
CA SER A 26 -16.29 4.67 -6.64
C SER A 26 -14.89 4.73 -7.27
N GLY A 27 -14.57 5.80 -8.00
CA GLY A 27 -13.28 5.96 -8.67
C GLY A 27 -12.10 6.19 -7.72
N ASN A 28 -12.34 6.69 -6.51
CA ASN A 28 -11.30 6.81 -5.48
C ASN A 28 -11.03 5.48 -4.79
N VAL A 29 -12.06 4.67 -4.56
CA VAL A 29 -11.91 3.33 -3.97
C VAL A 29 -11.11 2.41 -4.87
N GLU A 30 -11.39 2.41 -6.18
CA GLU A 30 -10.66 1.58 -7.14
C GLU A 30 -9.19 2.00 -7.26
N ARG A 31 -8.92 3.31 -7.30
CA ARG A 31 -7.54 3.85 -7.28
C ARG A 31 -6.78 3.45 -6.03
N VAL A 32 -7.41 3.53 -4.85
CA VAL A 32 -6.80 3.08 -3.59
C VAL A 32 -6.55 1.58 -3.60
N ALA A 33 -7.49 0.77 -4.09
CA ALA A 33 -7.32 -0.67 -4.18
C ALA A 33 -6.16 -1.06 -5.12
N ALA A 34 -6.06 -0.43 -6.30
CA ALA A 34 -4.96 -0.65 -7.23
C ALA A 34 -3.61 -0.27 -6.62
N ALA A 35 -3.53 0.88 -5.93
CA ALA A 35 -2.33 1.32 -5.24
C ALA A 35 -1.94 0.35 -4.10
N LYS A 36 -2.90 -0.16 -3.32
CA LYS A 36 -2.65 -1.18 -2.28
C LYS A 36 -2.11 -2.47 -2.89
N ALA A 37 -2.65 -2.90 -4.04
CA ALA A 37 -2.17 -4.09 -4.75
C ALA A 37 -0.72 -3.94 -5.21
N GLU A 38 -0.31 -2.75 -5.66
CA GLU A 38 1.09 -2.46 -5.99
C GLU A 38 2.01 -2.60 -4.77
N VAL A 39 1.65 -1.99 -3.64
CA VAL A 39 2.44 -2.10 -2.41
C VAL A 39 2.50 -3.55 -1.92
N ASN A 40 1.40 -4.30 -1.99
CA ASN A 40 1.38 -5.72 -1.63
C ASN A 40 2.33 -6.56 -2.49
N ARG A 41 2.39 -6.34 -3.81
CA ARG A 41 3.39 -7.03 -4.66
C ARG A 41 4.83 -6.79 -4.20
N HIS A 42 5.12 -5.59 -3.72
CA HIS A 42 6.43 -5.27 -3.16
C HIS A 42 6.66 -5.94 -1.79
N LEU A 43 5.63 -5.98 -0.93
CA LEU A 43 5.69 -6.69 0.36
C LEU A 43 5.92 -8.19 0.20
N ASP A 44 5.25 -8.83 -0.76
CA ASP A 44 5.39 -10.26 -1.04
C ASP A 44 6.79 -10.58 -1.54
N ARG A 45 7.33 -9.73 -2.45
CA ARG A 45 8.72 -9.83 -2.88
C ARG A 45 9.67 -9.68 -1.69
N MET A 46 9.48 -8.66 -0.87
CA MET A 46 10.31 -8.38 0.30
C MET A 46 10.34 -9.56 1.27
N SER A 47 9.17 -10.17 1.51
CA SER A 47 9.04 -11.38 2.32
C SER A 47 9.77 -12.57 1.70
N GLY A 48 9.71 -12.72 0.38
CA GLY A 48 10.41 -13.78 -0.35
C GLY A 48 11.93 -13.60 -0.37
N GLU A 49 12.42 -12.36 -0.44
CA GLU A 49 13.85 -12.03 -0.34
C GLU A 49 14.37 -12.32 1.08
N LEU A 50 13.68 -11.85 2.12
CA LEU A 50 14.05 -12.11 3.52
C LEU A 50 14.08 -13.61 3.86
N ALA A 51 13.18 -14.41 3.29
CA ALA A 51 13.14 -15.85 3.52
C ALA A 51 14.28 -16.62 2.83
N ARG A 52 14.98 -16.02 1.86
CA ARG A 52 16.07 -16.64 1.10
C ARG A 52 17.45 -16.21 1.56
N LEU A 53 17.54 -15.11 2.30
CA LEU A 53 18.80 -14.59 2.80
C LEU A 53 19.13 -15.26 4.13
N ASP A 54 20.37 -15.74 4.24
CA ASP A 54 20.93 -16.27 5.47
C ASP A 54 22.10 -15.36 5.89
N PRO A 55 21.93 -14.51 6.91
CA PRO A 55 22.94 -13.53 7.28
C PRO A 55 24.18 -14.20 7.86
N ASP A 56 25.34 -13.97 7.24
CA ASP A 56 26.63 -14.55 7.66
C ASP A 56 27.48 -13.61 8.54
N ASN A 57 27.00 -12.38 8.79
CA ASN A 57 27.68 -11.38 9.60
C ASN A 57 26.71 -10.45 10.34
N ASP A 58 27.23 -9.77 11.37
CA ASP A 58 26.43 -8.91 12.25
C ASP A 58 25.79 -7.72 11.53
N GLU A 59 26.43 -7.19 10.48
CA GLU A 59 25.88 -6.07 9.71
C GLU A 59 24.69 -6.52 8.87
N ALA A 60 24.79 -7.67 8.22
CA ALA A 60 23.72 -8.31 7.48
C ALA A 60 22.54 -8.64 8.40
N LEU A 61 22.81 -9.22 9.57
CA LEU A 61 21.77 -9.55 10.57
C LEU A 61 21.01 -8.31 11.05
N ARG A 62 21.74 -7.23 11.36
CA ARG A 62 21.13 -5.95 11.77
C ARG A 62 20.29 -5.34 10.65
N ALA A 63 20.80 -5.34 9.43
CA ALA A 63 20.07 -4.82 8.28
C ALA A 63 18.81 -5.65 7.98
N MET A 64 18.89 -6.98 8.08
CA MET A 64 17.72 -7.86 7.90
C MET A 64 16.66 -7.63 8.98
N SER A 65 17.06 -7.48 10.25
CA SER A 65 16.13 -7.15 11.34
C SER A 65 15.36 -5.85 11.07
N GLU A 66 16.08 -4.82 10.66
CA GLU A 66 15.52 -3.50 10.34
C GLU A 66 14.61 -3.53 9.08
N ALA A 67 14.86 -4.47 8.14
CA ALA A 67 13.98 -4.74 7.02
C ALA A 67 12.68 -5.47 7.46
N VAL A 68 12.78 -6.44 8.38
CA VAL A 68 11.61 -7.15 8.95
C VAL A 68 10.71 -6.19 9.72
N ASP A 69 11.28 -5.27 10.51
CA ASP A 69 10.51 -4.26 11.22
C ASP A 69 9.72 -3.39 10.24
N ARG A 70 10.35 -2.93 9.16
CA ARG A 70 9.65 -2.19 8.10
C ARG A 70 8.61 -3.03 7.37
N LEU A 71 8.84 -4.33 7.17
CA LEU A 71 7.83 -5.23 6.59
C LEU A 71 6.55 -5.21 7.43
N ASN A 72 6.70 -5.35 8.75
CA ASN A 72 5.57 -5.39 9.68
C ASN A 72 4.84 -4.03 9.73
N ILE A 73 5.58 -2.93 9.79
CA ILE A 73 5.03 -1.57 9.77
C ILE A 73 4.27 -1.33 8.46
N ALA A 74 4.88 -1.64 7.31
CA ALA A 74 4.26 -1.43 6.01
C ALA A 74 3.01 -2.31 5.82
N ARG A 75 3.05 -3.59 6.23
CA ARG A 75 1.87 -4.47 6.22
C ARG A 75 0.71 -3.86 7.02
N ALA A 76 0.97 -3.37 8.23
CA ALA A 76 -0.04 -2.72 9.05
C ALA A 76 -0.59 -1.43 8.41
N GLN A 77 0.26 -0.61 7.79
CA GLN A 77 -0.13 0.61 7.11
C GLN A 77 -1.00 0.34 5.87
N VAL A 78 -0.61 -0.59 5.00
CA VAL A 78 -1.37 -0.93 3.78
C VAL A 78 -2.76 -1.44 4.14
N VAL A 79 -2.88 -2.32 5.14
CA VAL A 79 -4.18 -2.85 5.57
C VAL A 79 -5.12 -1.72 5.97
N LYS A 80 -4.65 -0.77 6.78
CA LYS A 80 -5.44 0.37 7.31
C LYS A 80 -5.66 1.51 6.31
N ALA A 81 -4.92 1.57 5.21
CA ALA A 81 -4.99 2.67 4.26
C ALA A 81 -6.34 2.71 3.53
N THR A 82 -7.00 3.88 3.58
CA THR A 82 -8.26 4.23 2.91
C THR A 82 -8.10 5.38 1.91
N THR A 83 -6.94 6.04 1.88
CA THR A 83 -6.63 7.14 0.95
C THR A 83 -5.32 6.90 0.22
N LEU A 84 -5.15 7.50 -0.97
CA LEU A 84 -3.91 7.38 -1.75
C LEU A 84 -2.68 7.90 -0.99
N GLY A 85 -2.85 8.95 -0.18
CA GLY A 85 -1.76 9.48 0.65
C GLY A 85 -1.26 8.47 1.67
N GLN A 86 -2.16 7.72 2.31
CA GLN A 86 -1.79 6.66 3.25
C GLN A 86 -1.11 5.48 2.55
N VAL A 87 -1.58 5.09 1.36
CA VAL A 87 -0.92 4.06 0.56
C VAL A 87 0.49 4.49 0.15
N ARG A 88 0.68 5.77 -0.19
CA ARG A 88 2.01 6.33 -0.49
C ARG A 88 2.95 6.26 0.72
N ILE A 89 2.48 6.55 1.93
CA ILE A 89 3.29 6.38 3.16
C ILE A 89 3.72 4.92 3.33
N ALA A 90 2.81 3.97 3.05
CA ALA A 90 3.15 2.55 3.08
C ALA A 90 4.19 2.18 2.02
N LYS A 91 4.06 2.71 0.79
CA LYS A 91 5.03 2.54 -0.29
C LYS A 91 6.42 3.03 0.10
N GLU A 92 6.52 4.19 0.76
CA GLU A 92 7.78 4.72 1.27
C GLU A 92 8.41 3.82 2.35
N THR A 93 7.58 3.26 3.23
CA THR A 93 8.05 2.31 4.25
C THR A 93 8.60 1.03 3.59
N VAL A 94 7.93 0.50 2.56
CA VAL A 94 8.43 -0.64 1.78
C VAL A 94 9.73 -0.31 1.07
N ARG A 95 9.84 0.89 0.48
CA ARG A 95 11.09 1.35 -0.15
C ARG A 95 12.24 1.35 0.86
N GLY A 96 12.00 1.83 2.07
CA GLY A 96 12.96 1.74 3.17
C GLY A 96 13.33 0.29 3.51
N GLY A 97 12.36 -0.63 3.58
CA GLY A 97 12.62 -2.05 3.87
C GLY A 97 13.49 -2.72 2.80
N LEU A 98 13.18 -2.50 1.52
CA LEU A 98 13.98 -2.98 0.39
C LEU A 98 15.40 -2.41 0.38
N TYR A 99 15.58 -1.15 0.82
CA TYR A 99 16.91 -0.57 1.01
C TYR A 99 17.74 -1.35 2.05
N PHE A 100 17.13 -1.77 3.16
CA PHE A 100 17.85 -2.54 4.17
C PHE A 100 18.15 -3.98 3.73
N ILE A 101 17.28 -4.61 2.92
CA ILE A 101 17.61 -5.88 2.27
C ILE A 101 18.83 -5.73 1.36
N ARG A 102 18.85 -4.67 0.54
CA ARG A 102 19.99 -4.34 -0.30
C ARG A 102 21.26 -4.17 0.53
N LYS A 103 21.19 -3.41 1.64
CA LYS A 103 22.31 -3.22 2.56
C LYS A 103 22.80 -4.55 3.14
N ALA A 104 21.89 -5.45 3.49
CA ALA A 104 22.25 -6.78 3.97
C ALA A 104 23.00 -7.59 2.89
N ARG A 105 22.51 -7.57 1.65
CA ARG A 105 23.19 -8.23 0.52
C ARG A 105 24.58 -7.65 0.27
N GLU A 106 24.72 -6.33 0.28
CA GLU A 106 26.01 -5.64 0.13
C GLU A 106 26.98 -6.00 1.27
N ALA A 107 26.51 -6.07 2.51
CA ALA A 107 27.31 -6.50 3.66
C ALA A 107 27.79 -7.96 3.56
N MET A 108 27.04 -8.83 2.87
CA MET A 108 27.40 -10.22 2.58
C MET A 108 28.24 -10.35 1.29
N GLY A 109 28.62 -9.24 0.64
CA GLY A 109 29.33 -9.26 -0.64
C GLY A 109 28.51 -9.83 -1.81
N LEU A 110 27.20 -9.92 -1.66
CA LEU A 110 26.28 -10.39 -2.69
C LEU A 110 25.94 -9.25 -3.66
N ASP A 111 25.47 -9.62 -4.85
CA ASP A 111 24.79 -8.66 -5.72
C ASP A 111 23.71 -7.91 -4.91
N PRO A 112 23.57 -6.59 -5.03
CA PRO A 112 22.61 -5.83 -4.25
C PRO A 112 21.15 -6.02 -4.70
N GLY A 113 20.93 -6.42 -5.96
CA GLY A 113 19.61 -6.74 -6.50
C GLY A 113 18.94 -5.62 -7.26
N PRO A 114 17.64 -5.78 -7.54
CA PRO A 114 16.88 -4.83 -8.34
C PRO A 114 16.92 -3.41 -7.75
N PRO A 115 16.79 -2.38 -8.61
CA PRO A 115 16.69 -1.01 -8.13
C PRO A 115 15.43 -0.82 -7.29
N LEU A 116 15.52 0.10 -6.32
CA LEU A 116 14.39 0.44 -5.45
C LEU A 116 13.23 1.00 -6.28
N PRO A 117 11.98 0.62 -5.97
CA PRO A 117 10.81 1.17 -6.64
C PRO A 117 10.72 2.69 -6.38
N ARG A 118 10.37 3.43 -7.44
CA ARG A 118 10.08 4.87 -7.38
C ARG A 118 8.65 5.12 -6.90
#